data_AF-A0A2I0PWP3-F1
#
_entry.id   AF-A0A2I0PWP3-F1
#
_cell.length_a   1.000
_cell.length_b   1.000
_cell.length_c   1.000
_cell.angle_alpha   90.00
_cell.angle_beta   90.00
_cell.angle_gamma   90.00
#
_symmetry.space_group_name_H-M   'P 1'
#
loop_
_entity.id
_entity.type
_entity.pdbx_description
1 polymer ?
#
loop_
_entity_poly.entity_id
_entity_poly.type
_entity_poly.pdbx_seq_one_letter_code
_entity_poly.pdbx_strand_id
1 'polypeptide(L)'
;MYIGETRTSLFKRLNDLRMELRSGNLMPWADPHAEAACLWAWQDAEGFAYECSAAPLDATANGRMGMEAYLLYQYRQEHGKSPLCNFGQFHPRYRSSSRRSGNLRGGKLEDGQKDNPAGNPSQPPLSPVGKPGEPGWMGLTWSSPVVLASEKTPSTPAGPCLYILSDAGAGEIIAIGQSGDCAHRLADLTTKPGDERILQVSLHCQEKTIFPHQLRELETDLIGNYFGEYRKSPAGQYNNR
;
A
#
# COMPACT_ATOMS: atom_id res chain seq x y z
N MET A 1 15.64 -3.20 0.17
CA MET A 1 15.28 -2.29 1.29
C MET A 1 14.02 -1.49 0.99
N TYR A 2 13.99 -0.75 -0.11
CA TYR A 2 12.88 0.12 -0.50
C TYR A 2 12.69 0.08 -2.02
N ILE A 3 11.44 0.06 -2.48
CA ILE A 3 11.05 0.32 -3.88
C ILE A 3 10.09 1.49 -3.87
N GLY A 4 10.25 2.45 -4.78
CA GLY A 4 9.35 3.61 -4.83
C GLY A 4 9.46 4.42 -6.11
N GLU A 5 8.59 5.42 -6.23
CA GLU A 5 8.58 6.40 -7.32
C GLU A 5 8.91 7.81 -6.83
N THR A 6 9.31 8.67 -7.77
CA THR A 6 9.42 10.11 -7.52
C THR A 6 8.81 10.89 -8.67
N ARG A 7 8.04 11.92 -8.32
CA ARG A 7 7.47 12.89 -9.25
C ARG A 7 8.42 14.04 -9.57
N THR A 8 9.51 14.14 -8.80
CA THR A 8 10.54 15.17 -8.93
C THR A 8 11.83 14.57 -9.48
N SER A 9 12.87 15.39 -9.63
CA SER A 9 14.19 14.91 -10.01
C SER A 9 14.69 13.79 -9.09
N LEU A 10 15.12 12.67 -9.68
CA LEU A 10 15.79 11.57 -8.98
C LEU A 10 16.99 12.09 -8.16
N PHE A 11 17.76 13.02 -8.73
CA PHE A 11 18.89 13.64 -8.03
C PHE A 11 18.43 14.33 -6.74
N LYS A 12 17.32 15.08 -6.78
CA LYS A 12 16.77 15.74 -5.59
C LYS A 12 16.33 14.71 -4.55
N ARG A 13 15.56 13.70 -4.95
CA ARG A 13 15.10 12.62 -4.07
C ARG A 13 16.26 11.94 -3.33
N LEU A 14 17.29 11.52 -4.08
CA LEU A 14 18.44 10.81 -3.51
C LEU A 14 19.33 11.73 -2.66
N ASN A 15 19.51 12.99 -3.07
CA ASN A 15 20.25 13.94 -2.26
C ASN A 15 19.54 14.22 -0.94
N ASP A 16 18.23 14.44 -0.94
CA ASP A 16 17.44 14.72 0.27
C ASP A 16 17.54 13.53 1.24
N LEU A 17 17.32 12.29 0.76
CA LEU A 17 17.50 11.08 1.56
C LEU A 17 18.92 10.94 2.12
N ARG A 18 19.95 11.17 1.30
CA ARG A 18 21.35 11.11 1.74
C ARG A 18 21.63 12.12 2.84
N MET A 19 21.11 13.34 2.71
CA MET A 19 21.30 14.38 3.71
C MET A 19 20.62 14.01 5.03
N GLU A 20 19.40 13.48 4.98
CA GLU A 20 18.67 13.02 6.18
C GLU A 20 19.43 11.92 6.91
N LEU A 21 19.92 10.90 6.18
CA LEU A 21 20.67 9.78 6.76
C LEU A 21 22.04 10.18 7.31
N ARG A 22 22.69 11.20 6.74
CA ARG A 22 23.96 11.74 7.25
C ARG A 22 23.80 12.65 8.46
N SER A 23 22.61 13.23 8.65
CA SER A 23 22.44 14.43 9.48
C SER A 23 22.46 14.22 10.99
N GLY A 24 22.42 12.99 11.54
CA GLY A 24 22.50 12.93 13.00
C GLY A 24 22.39 11.61 13.71
N ASN A 25 22.74 11.73 15.00
CA ASN A 25 22.46 10.82 16.11
C ASN A 25 20.95 10.68 16.39
N LEU A 26 20.08 11.32 15.60
CA LEU A 26 18.64 11.35 15.79
C LEU A 26 17.92 10.94 14.49
N MET A 27 17.01 9.97 14.59
CA MET A 27 16.16 9.49 13.49
C MET A 27 15.48 10.64 12.74
N PRO A 28 15.54 10.79 11.40
CA PRO A 28 14.90 11.89 10.67
C PRO A 28 13.37 11.95 10.86
N TRP A 29 12.76 13.09 10.54
CA TRP A 29 11.29 13.23 10.50
C TRP A 29 10.73 12.45 9.30
N ALA A 30 9.45 12.07 9.34
CA ALA A 30 8.82 11.32 8.25
C ALA A 30 8.46 12.19 7.03
N ASP A 31 8.67 13.50 7.08
CA ASP A 31 8.50 14.43 5.96
C ASP A 31 9.85 15.03 5.52
N PRO A 32 10.11 15.13 4.21
CA PRO A 32 9.21 14.78 3.10
C PRO A 32 9.22 13.28 2.73
N HIS A 33 10.12 12.48 3.31
CA HIS A 33 10.36 11.09 2.95
C HIS A 33 10.07 10.15 4.11
N ALA A 34 8.92 9.48 4.07
CA ALA A 34 8.51 8.57 5.14
C ALA A 34 9.50 7.41 5.33
N GLU A 35 10.15 6.98 4.25
CA GLU A 35 11.15 5.92 4.25
C GLU A 35 12.46 6.32 4.93
N ALA A 36 12.79 7.61 5.05
CA ALA A 36 14.06 8.06 5.61
C ALA A 36 14.21 7.64 7.08
N ALA A 37 13.14 7.75 7.87
CA ALA A 37 13.12 7.30 9.25
C ALA A 37 13.35 5.78 9.37
N CYS A 38 12.81 5.01 8.42
CA CYS A 38 12.94 3.56 8.40
C CYS A 38 14.36 3.14 8.01
N LEU A 39 14.90 3.73 6.95
CA LEU A 39 16.30 3.53 6.54
C LEU A 39 17.25 3.88 7.68
N TRP A 40 17.06 5.02 8.34
CA TRP A 40 17.89 5.38 9.50
C TRP A 40 17.81 4.33 10.61
N ALA A 41 16.62 3.81 10.93
CA ALA A 41 16.46 2.81 11.99
C ALA A 41 17.25 1.53 11.70
N TRP A 42 17.24 1.04 10.46
CA TRP A 42 18.01 -0.13 10.05
C TRP A 42 19.52 0.15 9.99
N GLN A 43 19.92 1.36 9.61
CA GLN A 43 21.32 1.78 9.66
C GLN A 43 21.85 1.84 11.11
N ASP A 44 21.08 2.43 12.02
CA ASP A 44 21.44 2.56 13.45
C ASP A 44 21.46 1.20 14.15
N ALA A 45 20.49 0.34 13.87
CA ALA A 45 20.36 -0.97 14.52
C ALA A 45 21.36 -2.02 14.01
N GLU A 46 21.51 -2.11 12.69
CA GLU A 46 22.18 -3.24 12.02
C GLU A 46 23.40 -2.80 11.19
N GLY A 47 23.73 -1.50 11.17
CA GLY A 47 24.89 -0.98 10.44
C GLY A 47 24.73 -1.01 8.91
N PHE A 48 23.50 -1.02 8.40
CA PHE A 48 23.25 -1.12 6.96
C PHE A 48 23.84 0.06 6.17
N ALA A 49 24.44 -0.26 5.02
CA ALA A 49 24.82 0.69 3.98
C ALA A 49 23.88 0.54 2.78
N TYR A 50 23.58 1.66 2.11
CA TYR A 50 22.60 1.69 1.03
C TYR A 50 23.22 2.02 -0.31
N GLU A 51 22.76 1.31 -1.33
CA GLU A 51 22.95 1.62 -2.74
C GLU A 51 21.60 1.90 -3.40
N CYS A 52 21.61 2.56 -4.55
CA CYS A 52 20.41 2.88 -5.30
C CYS A 52 20.61 2.53 -6.77
N SER A 53 19.61 1.86 -7.34
CA SER A 53 19.42 1.71 -8.78
C SER A 53 18.08 2.35 -9.16
N ALA A 54 18.04 3.00 -10.31
CA ALA A 54 16.86 3.67 -10.80
C ALA A 54 16.79 3.57 -12.33
N ALA A 55 15.56 3.52 -12.85
CA ALA A 55 15.29 3.58 -14.29
C ALA A 55 14.31 4.72 -14.58
N PRO A 56 14.49 5.46 -15.68
CA PRO A 56 13.48 6.42 -16.10
C PRO A 56 12.19 5.69 -16.48
N LEU A 57 11.06 6.31 -16.18
CA LEU A 57 9.75 5.80 -16.58
C LEU A 57 8.95 6.92 -17.26
N ASP A 58 8.75 6.78 -18.57
CA ASP A 58 7.84 7.64 -19.32
C ASP A 58 6.41 7.15 -19.13
N ALA A 59 5.76 7.67 -18.09
CA ALA A 59 4.40 7.29 -17.73
C ALA A 59 3.65 8.45 -17.07
N THR A 60 2.33 8.40 -17.22
CA THR A 60 1.40 9.24 -16.45
C THR A 60 1.58 8.98 -14.94
N ALA A 61 1.03 9.85 -14.10
CA ALA A 61 1.06 9.65 -12.65
C ALA A 61 0.49 8.28 -12.25
N ASN A 62 -0.65 7.89 -12.84
CA ASN A 62 -1.27 6.59 -12.60
C ASN A 62 -0.39 5.44 -13.09
N GLY A 63 0.27 5.59 -14.26
CA GLY A 63 1.21 4.60 -14.77
C GLY A 63 2.42 4.40 -13.87
N ARG A 64 2.99 5.47 -13.29
CA ARG A 64 4.11 5.38 -12.33
C ARG A 64 3.71 4.64 -11.05
N MET A 65 2.58 5.00 -10.45
CA MET A 65 2.09 4.35 -9.23
C MET A 65 1.69 2.89 -9.46
N GLY A 66 1.13 2.60 -10.64
CA GLY A 66 0.85 1.23 -11.08
C GLY A 66 2.11 0.39 -11.26
N MET A 67 3.15 0.97 -11.88
CA MET A 67 4.45 0.31 -12.01
C MET A 67 5.11 0.07 -10.65
N GLU A 68 5.06 1.03 -9.72
CA GLU A 68 5.53 0.82 -8.34
C GLU A 68 4.83 -0.38 -7.68
N ALA A 69 3.50 -0.45 -7.79
CA ALA A 69 2.73 -1.58 -7.27
C ALA A 69 3.12 -2.91 -7.94
N TYR A 70 3.31 -2.91 -9.26
CA TYR A 70 3.76 -4.09 -10.00
C TYR A 70 5.15 -4.56 -9.57
N LEU A 71 6.12 -3.66 -9.40
CA LEU A 71 7.47 -4.01 -8.96
C LEU A 71 7.50 -4.53 -7.53
N LEU A 72 6.70 -3.93 -6.64
CA LEU A 72 6.53 -4.42 -5.27
C LEU A 72 5.89 -5.81 -5.25
N TYR A 73 4.87 -6.03 -6.06
CA TYR A 73 4.24 -7.33 -6.24
C TYR A 73 5.25 -8.37 -6.75
N GLN A 74 6.02 -8.09 -7.81
CA GLN A 74 7.04 -9.01 -8.34
C GLN A 74 8.09 -9.36 -7.28
N TYR A 75 8.60 -8.35 -6.55
CA TYR A 75 9.53 -8.58 -5.44
C TYR A 75 8.93 -9.52 -4.40
N ARG A 76 7.67 -9.30 -4.02
CA ARG A 76 6.98 -10.15 -3.04
C ARG A 76 6.79 -11.57 -3.55
N GLN A 77 6.48 -11.77 -4.84
CA GLN A 77 6.41 -13.10 -5.46
C GLN A 77 7.75 -13.82 -5.40
N GLU A 78 8.85 -13.13 -5.72
CA GLU A 78 10.21 -13.71 -5.75
C GLU A 78 10.76 -14.02 -4.35
N HIS A 79 10.54 -13.13 -3.39
CA HIS A 79 11.16 -13.21 -2.06
C HIS A 79 10.23 -13.71 -0.95
N GLY A 80 8.94 -13.87 -1.23
CA GLY A 80 7.94 -14.31 -0.26
C GLY A 80 7.59 -13.29 0.84
N LYS A 81 8.11 -12.05 0.75
CA LYS A 81 7.93 -10.98 1.77
C LYS A 81 8.14 -9.59 1.17
N SER A 82 7.75 -8.54 1.89
CA SER A 82 7.95 -7.15 1.47
C SER A 82 9.38 -6.65 1.65
N PRO A 83 9.78 -5.59 0.94
CA PRO A 83 10.94 -4.79 1.33
C PRO A 83 10.70 -4.11 2.68
N LEU A 84 11.74 -4.08 3.52
CA LEU A 84 11.68 -3.64 4.94
C LEU A 84 11.22 -2.19 5.17
N CYS A 85 11.30 -1.33 4.15
CA CYS A 85 10.94 0.08 4.23
C CYS A 85 9.71 0.45 3.39
N ASN A 86 8.92 -0.54 2.94
CA ASN A 86 7.67 -0.33 2.21
C ASN A 86 6.44 -0.56 3.10
N PHE A 87 5.27 -0.12 2.64
CA PHE A 87 3.96 -0.31 3.29
C PHE A 87 3.80 0.27 4.71
N GLY A 88 4.81 0.96 5.22
CA GLY A 88 4.89 1.40 6.61
C GLY A 88 5.50 0.35 7.55
N GLN A 89 6.12 -0.70 7.00
CA GLN A 89 6.96 -1.61 7.76
C GLN A 89 8.16 -0.86 8.34
N PHE A 90 8.56 -1.24 9.55
CA PHE A 90 9.56 -0.54 10.34
C PHE A 90 10.39 -1.50 11.18
N HIS A 91 11.54 -1.06 11.68
CA HIS A 91 12.34 -1.91 12.57
C HIS A 91 11.56 -2.24 13.87
N PRO A 92 11.50 -3.51 14.32
CA PRO A 92 10.69 -3.93 15.49
C PRO A 92 11.13 -3.26 16.80
N ARG A 93 12.42 -2.94 16.95
CA ARG A 93 12.97 -2.25 18.13
C ARG A 93 12.99 -0.72 18.04
N TYR A 94 12.30 -0.12 17.08
CA TYR A 94 12.26 1.34 16.92
C TYR A 94 10.82 1.83 16.71
N ARG A 95 10.51 3.03 17.19
CA ARG A 95 9.32 3.79 16.80
C ARG A 95 9.69 4.79 15.70
N SER A 96 8.80 4.95 14.72
CA SER A 96 9.01 5.93 13.64
C SER A 96 8.77 7.36 14.12
N SER A 97 9.43 8.33 13.50
CA SER A 97 9.12 9.74 13.67
C SER A 97 7.77 10.08 13.03
N SER A 98 7.06 11.06 13.58
CA SER A 98 5.96 11.72 12.89
C SER A 98 6.48 12.65 11.79
N ARG A 99 5.55 13.30 11.07
CA ARG A 99 5.87 14.55 10.36
C ARG A 99 6.30 15.61 11.38
N ARG A 100 7.08 16.62 10.96
CA ARG A 100 7.49 17.76 11.81
C ARG A 100 6.32 18.39 12.57
N SER A 101 5.17 18.57 11.92
CA SER A 101 3.96 19.15 12.54
C SER A 101 3.38 18.31 13.68
N GLY A 102 3.64 16.99 13.71
CA GLY A 102 3.22 16.10 14.78
C GLY A 102 4.15 16.13 16.00
N ASN A 103 5.35 16.72 15.86
CA ASN A 103 6.35 16.93 16.92
C ASN A 103 6.71 15.68 17.77
N LEU A 104 6.61 14.48 17.20
CA LEU A 104 7.00 13.23 17.84
C LEU A 104 8.20 12.62 17.14
N ARG A 105 9.38 12.74 17.74
CA ARG A 105 10.60 12.15 17.20
C ARG A 105 10.67 10.65 17.52
N GLY A 106 10.98 9.86 16.50
CA GLY A 106 11.20 8.43 16.63
C GLY A 106 12.53 8.09 17.29
N GLY A 107 12.80 6.80 17.46
CA GLY A 107 14.02 6.31 18.11
C GLY A 107 13.90 4.86 18.57
N LYS A 108 14.99 4.37 19.17
CA LYS A 108 15.06 3.03 19.73
C LYS A 108 14.07 2.88 20.89
N LEU A 109 13.43 1.72 20.97
CA LEU A 109 12.59 1.32 22.11
C LEU A 109 13.48 0.88 23.26
N GLU A 110 13.09 1.24 24.48
CA GLU A 110 13.80 0.84 25.71
C GLU A 110 13.72 -0.67 25.92
N ASP A 111 14.70 -1.21 26.65
CA ASP A 111 14.70 -2.62 27.02
C ASP A 111 13.45 -2.97 27.84
N GLY A 112 12.81 -4.08 27.50
CA GLY A 112 11.54 -4.51 28.12
C GLY A 112 10.28 -3.88 27.52
N GLN A 113 10.38 -2.85 26.66
CA GLN A 113 9.22 -2.37 25.89
C GLN A 113 8.80 -3.41 24.85
N LYS A 114 7.49 -3.54 24.60
CA LYS A 114 6.95 -4.39 23.52
C LYS A 114 7.47 -3.91 22.17
N ASP A 115 7.71 -4.85 21.26
CA ASP A 115 8.14 -4.55 19.90
C ASP A 115 7.11 -3.68 19.17
N ASN A 116 7.61 -2.83 18.28
CA ASN A 116 6.82 -2.06 17.35
C ASN A 116 6.04 -3.03 16.43
N PRO A 117 4.69 -3.00 16.43
CA PRO A 117 3.89 -3.86 15.57
C PRO A 117 4.13 -3.64 14.06
N ALA A 118 4.68 -2.50 13.65
CA ALA A 118 5.10 -2.26 12.27
C ALA A 118 6.34 -3.06 11.86
N GLY A 119 7.07 -3.67 12.81
CA GLY A 119 8.14 -4.62 12.55
C GLY A 119 7.69 -6.08 12.55
N ASN A 120 6.38 -6.33 12.65
CA ASN A 120 5.85 -7.68 12.51
C ASN A 120 6.12 -8.24 11.10
N PRO A 121 6.12 -9.57 10.94
CA PRO A 121 6.36 -10.20 9.65
C PRO A 121 5.33 -9.77 8.60
N SER A 122 5.79 -9.64 7.36
CA SER A 122 4.93 -9.47 6.18
C SER A 122 3.97 -10.63 6.02
N GLN A 123 2.82 -10.38 5.40
CA GLN A 123 1.99 -11.44 4.85
C GLN A 123 2.70 -12.08 3.66
N PRO A 124 2.56 -13.40 3.47
CA PRO A 124 2.96 -14.05 2.22
C PRO A 124 2.34 -13.33 1.02
N PRO A 125 3.02 -13.32 -0.14
CA PRO A 125 2.43 -12.83 -1.37
C PRO A 125 1.14 -13.58 -1.71
N LEU A 126 0.15 -12.87 -2.24
CA LEU A 126 -1.04 -13.51 -2.80
C LEU A 126 -0.67 -14.44 -3.98
N SER A 127 -1.38 -15.55 -4.12
CA SER A 127 -1.09 -16.55 -5.16
C SER A 127 -1.60 -16.07 -6.53
N PRO A 128 -0.78 -16.04 -7.59
CA PRO A 128 -1.18 -15.49 -8.89
C PRO A 128 -2.06 -16.47 -9.70
N VAL A 129 -3.28 -16.71 -9.20
CA VAL A 129 -4.29 -17.59 -9.80
C VAL A 129 -5.56 -16.83 -10.13
N GLY A 130 -6.31 -17.31 -11.12
CA GLY A 130 -7.52 -16.65 -11.62
C GLY A 130 -7.23 -15.32 -12.30
N LYS A 131 -8.28 -14.60 -12.68
CA LYS A 131 -8.20 -13.28 -13.34
C LYS A 131 -8.91 -12.19 -12.55
N PRO A 132 -8.52 -10.92 -12.72
CA PRO A 132 -9.20 -9.80 -12.07
C PRO A 132 -10.72 -9.83 -12.27
N GLY A 133 -11.46 -9.82 -11.16
CA GLY A 133 -12.93 -9.88 -11.12
C GLY A 133 -13.52 -11.30 -11.00
N GLU A 134 -12.72 -12.36 -11.12
CA GLU A 134 -13.18 -13.73 -10.90
C GLU A 134 -13.30 -14.06 -9.39
N PRO A 135 -14.23 -14.96 -8.99
CA PRO A 135 -14.45 -15.30 -7.57
C PRO A 135 -13.23 -15.81 -6.81
N GLY A 136 -12.26 -16.39 -7.51
CA GLY A 136 -11.02 -16.97 -6.95
C GLY A 136 -9.76 -16.14 -7.22
N TRP A 137 -9.89 -14.91 -7.71
CA TRP A 137 -8.76 -14.10 -8.13
C TRP A 137 -7.75 -13.90 -6.99
N MET A 138 -6.48 -14.14 -7.32
CA MET A 138 -5.33 -14.06 -6.42
C MET A 138 -5.38 -15.02 -5.22
N GLY A 139 -6.14 -16.12 -5.38
CA GLY A 139 -6.32 -17.14 -4.35
C GLY A 139 -7.25 -16.71 -3.21
N LEU A 140 -7.99 -15.61 -3.41
CA LEU A 140 -8.95 -15.09 -2.44
C LEU A 140 -10.37 -15.54 -2.78
N THR A 141 -11.20 -15.67 -1.75
CA THR A 141 -12.65 -15.89 -1.92
C THR A 141 -13.34 -14.53 -1.96
N TRP A 142 -13.68 -14.07 -3.16
CA TRP A 142 -14.43 -12.83 -3.36
C TRP A 142 -15.94 -13.07 -3.22
N SER A 143 -16.64 -12.13 -2.60
CA SER A 143 -18.10 -12.12 -2.61
C SER A 143 -18.62 -11.93 -4.04
N SER A 144 -19.86 -12.38 -4.31
CA SER A 144 -20.57 -11.94 -5.51
C SER A 144 -20.66 -10.41 -5.55
N PRO A 145 -20.60 -9.79 -6.74
CA PRO A 145 -20.76 -8.34 -6.86
C PRO A 145 -22.11 -7.87 -6.33
N VAL A 146 -22.09 -6.79 -5.56
CA VAL A 146 -23.30 -6.12 -5.05
C VAL A 146 -23.34 -4.69 -5.59
N VAL A 147 -24.46 -4.32 -6.20
CA VAL A 147 -24.67 -2.95 -6.69
C VAL A 147 -24.67 -1.97 -5.52
N LEU A 148 -23.88 -0.91 -5.64
CA LEU A 148 -23.84 0.19 -4.71
C LEU A 148 -24.97 1.18 -5.04
N ALA A 149 -26.09 1.05 -4.34
CA ALA A 149 -27.19 2.02 -4.42
C ALA A 149 -27.06 3.05 -3.29
N SER A 150 -27.38 4.32 -3.59
CA SER A 150 -27.37 5.42 -2.62
C SER A 150 -28.23 5.15 -1.36
N GLU A 151 -29.26 4.32 -1.49
CA GLU A 151 -30.22 4.03 -0.42
C GLU A 151 -29.87 2.81 0.44
N LYS A 152 -28.90 1.97 0.02
CA LYS A 152 -28.54 0.73 0.73
C LYS A 152 -27.04 0.44 0.63
N THR A 153 -26.32 0.67 1.73
CA THR A 153 -24.97 0.13 1.89
C THR A 153 -25.06 -1.39 2.04
N PRO A 154 -24.29 -2.18 1.28
CA PRO A 154 -24.24 -3.63 1.47
C PRO A 154 -23.92 -4.00 2.91
N SER A 155 -24.55 -5.08 3.41
CA SER A 155 -24.14 -5.68 4.69
C SER A 155 -22.67 -6.07 4.58
N THR A 156 -21.84 -5.44 5.40
CA THR A 156 -20.39 -5.62 5.34
C THR A 156 -19.94 -6.30 6.62
N PRO A 157 -19.22 -7.44 6.55
CA PRO A 157 -18.62 -8.04 7.73
C PRO A 157 -17.75 -7.03 8.48
N ALA A 158 -17.75 -7.11 9.81
CA ALA A 158 -16.88 -6.28 10.63
C ALA A 158 -15.41 -6.63 10.39
N GLY A 159 -14.57 -5.61 10.27
CA GLY A 159 -13.12 -5.76 10.16
C GLY A 159 -12.53 -5.27 8.84
N PRO A 160 -11.21 -5.44 8.66
CA PRO A 160 -10.49 -5.01 7.47
C PRO A 160 -10.82 -5.88 6.26
N CYS A 161 -10.97 -5.25 5.09
CA CYS A 161 -11.30 -5.93 3.84
C CYS A 161 -10.57 -5.33 2.65
N LEU A 162 -10.47 -6.17 1.62
CA LEU A 162 -10.14 -5.81 0.26
C LEU A 162 -11.45 -5.65 -0.53
N TYR A 163 -11.47 -4.74 -1.50
CA TYR A 163 -12.61 -4.53 -2.37
C TYR A 163 -12.19 -4.34 -3.83
N ILE A 164 -13.05 -4.79 -4.73
CA ILE A 164 -13.00 -4.51 -6.17
C ILE A 164 -14.24 -3.68 -6.50
N LEU A 165 -14.02 -2.44 -6.94
CA LEU A 165 -15.05 -1.57 -7.46
C LEU A 165 -15.07 -1.70 -8.99
N SER A 166 -16.25 -1.92 -9.56
CA SER A 166 -16.44 -2.05 -11.00
C SER A 166 -17.70 -1.35 -11.49
N ASP A 167 -17.72 -1.04 -12.78
CA ASP A 167 -18.91 -0.60 -13.50
C ASP A 167 -19.74 -1.84 -13.88
N ALA A 168 -20.97 -1.95 -13.39
CA ALA A 168 -21.87 -3.05 -13.69
C ALA A 168 -22.34 -3.08 -15.15
N GLY A 169 -22.39 -1.91 -15.82
CA GLY A 169 -22.77 -1.82 -17.23
C GLY A 169 -21.63 -2.20 -18.16
N ALA A 170 -20.44 -1.66 -17.92
CA ALA A 170 -19.26 -1.90 -18.75
C ALA A 170 -18.46 -3.17 -18.38
N GLY A 171 -18.66 -3.70 -17.17
CA GLY A 171 -17.85 -4.79 -16.61
C GLY A 171 -16.41 -4.38 -16.29
N GLU A 172 -16.09 -3.09 -16.30
CA GLU A 172 -14.73 -2.59 -16.09
C GLU A 172 -14.41 -2.43 -14.60
N ILE A 173 -13.24 -2.93 -14.18
CA ILE A 173 -12.71 -2.65 -12.84
C ILE A 173 -12.24 -1.19 -12.78
N ILE A 174 -12.83 -0.42 -11.88
CA ILE A 174 -12.57 1.01 -11.70
C ILE A 174 -11.48 1.23 -10.65
N ALA A 175 -11.51 0.46 -9.57
CA ALA A 175 -10.53 0.54 -8.49
C ALA A 175 -10.45 -0.77 -7.71
N ILE A 176 -9.26 -1.06 -7.21
CA ILE A 176 -8.98 -2.10 -6.24
C ILE A 176 -8.50 -1.39 -4.98
N GLY A 177 -9.00 -1.77 -3.81
CA GLY A 177 -8.55 -1.11 -2.59
C GLY A 177 -8.73 -1.92 -1.33
N GLN A 178 -8.34 -1.31 -0.23
CA GLN A 178 -8.56 -1.83 1.11
C GLN A 178 -9.20 -0.80 2.04
N SER A 179 -9.81 -1.27 3.12
CA SER A 179 -10.20 -0.44 4.25
C SER A 179 -10.09 -1.22 5.55
N GLY A 180 -9.74 -0.55 6.65
CA GLY A 180 -9.92 -1.06 8.00
C GLY A 180 -11.38 -1.01 8.48
N ASP A 181 -12.18 -0.14 7.86
CA ASP A 181 -13.63 0.00 8.05
C ASP A 181 -14.31 0.03 6.68
N CYS A 182 -14.74 -1.13 6.22
CA CYS A 182 -15.30 -1.29 4.88
C CYS A 182 -16.70 -0.67 4.79
N ALA A 183 -17.50 -0.72 5.86
CA ALA A 183 -18.83 -0.14 5.85
C ALA A 183 -18.77 1.38 5.61
N HIS A 184 -17.89 2.08 6.33
CA HIS A 184 -17.65 3.50 6.10
C HIS A 184 -17.11 3.78 4.69
N ARG A 185 -16.15 2.98 4.23
CA ARG A 185 -15.56 3.14 2.89
C ARG A 185 -16.58 2.97 1.77
N LEU A 186 -17.51 2.01 1.88
CA LEU A 186 -18.55 1.82 0.87
C LEU A 186 -19.53 2.99 0.83
N ALA A 187 -19.85 3.60 1.97
CA ALA A 187 -20.66 4.82 2.02
C ALA A 187 -19.98 6.02 1.34
N ASP A 188 -18.65 6.16 1.47
CA ASP A 188 -17.89 7.20 0.75
C ASP A 188 -17.89 6.96 -0.77
N LEU A 189 -17.96 5.71 -1.22
CA LEU A 189 -17.99 5.36 -2.64
C LEU A 189 -19.36 5.60 -3.28
N THR A 190 -20.46 5.50 -2.51
CA THR A 190 -21.83 5.72 -3.01
C THR A 190 -22.22 7.20 -3.14
N THR A 191 -21.45 8.11 -2.55
CA THR A 191 -21.82 9.53 -2.41
C THR A 191 -21.27 10.46 -3.49
N LYS A 192 -20.65 9.95 -4.56
CA LYS A 192 -20.09 10.77 -5.64
C LYS A 192 -21.19 11.30 -6.57
N PRO A 193 -21.57 12.59 -6.51
CA PRO A 193 -22.63 13.13 -7.35
C PRO A 193 -22.13 13.26 -8.79
N GLY A 194 -22.96 12.85 -9.76
CA GLY A 194 -22.68 13.05 -11.19
C GLY A 194 -21.91 11.94 -11.91
N ASP A 195 -21.70 10.79 -11.28
CA ASP A 195 -21.25 9.58 -11.97
C ASP A 195 -22.49 8.78 -12.44
N GLU A 196 -22.70 8.68 -13.76
CA GLU A 196 -23.83 7.93 -14.34
C GLU A 196 -23.61 6.40 -14.29
N ARG A 197 -22.42 5.94 -13.85
CA ARG A 197 -22.10 4.53 -13.77
C ARG A 197 -22.91 3.83 -12.69
N ILE A 198 -23.33 2.60 -13.00
CA ILE A 198 -23.88 1.68 -12.00
C ILE A 198 -22.70 0.99 -11.33
N LEU A 199 -22.29 1.46 -10.16
CA LEU A 199 -21.16 0.88 -9.45
C LEU A 199 -21.57 -0.42 -8.75
N GLN A 200 -20.72 -1.42 -8.80
CA GLN A 200 -20.84 -2.65 -8.01
C GLN A 200 -19.53 -2.97 -7.30
N VAL A 201 -19.63 -3.62 -6.15
CA VAL A 201 -18.48 -3.99 -5.33
C VAL A 201 -18.44 -5.48 -5.04
N SER A 202 -17.26 -6.07 -5.14
CA SER A 202 -16.95 -7.40 -4.60
C SER A 202 -15.99 -7.24 -3.42
N LEU A 203 -16.19 -8.02 -2.36
CA LEU A 203 -15.46 -7.88 -1.11
C LEU A 203 -14.73 -9.17 -0.74
N HIS A 204 -13.58 -9.01 -0.08
CA HIS A 204 -12.89 -10.08 0.63
C HIS A 204 -12.51 -9.56 2.03
N CYS A 205 -13.22 -10.01 3.06
CA CYS A 205 -13.01 -9.61 4.45
C CYS A 205 -12.05 -10.57 5.15
N GLN A 206 -11.13 -10.02 5.93
CA GLN A 206 -10.19 -10.82 6.72
C GLN A 206 -10.88 -11.28 8.00
N GLU A 207 -10.89 -12.59 8.24
CA GLU A 207 -11.43 -13.18 9.48
C GLU A 207 -10.55 -12.86 10.70
N LYS A 208 -9.26 -12.62 10.47
CA LYS A 208 -8.26 -12.33 11.50
C LYS A 208 -7.86 -10.87 11.47
N THR A 209 -7.55 -10.33 12.64
CA THR A 209 -6.91 -9.02 12.73
C THR A 209 -5.59 -9.02 11.98
N ILE A 210 -5.50 -8.15 10.97
CA ILE A 210 -4.32 -7.92 10.14
C ILE A 210 -3.80 -6.50 10.44
N PHE A 211 -2.48 -6.32 10.42
CA PHE A 211 -1.90 -4.99 10.64
C PHE A 211 -2.09 -4.09 9.41
N PRO A 212 -2.12 -2.75 9.57
CA PRO A 212 -2.30 -1.84 8.44
C PRO A 212 -1.26 -2.00 7.31
N HIS A 213 0.00 -2.33 7.64
CA HIS A 213 1.03 -2.56 6.63
C HIS A 213 0.74 -3.84 5.83
N GLN A 214 0.33 -4.92 6.50
CA GLN A 214 -0.05 -6.17 5.88
C GLN A 214 -1.28 -6.03 4.97
N LEU A 215 -2.25 -5.19 5.34
CA LEU A 215 -3.41 -4.93 4.48
C LEU A 215 -3.02 -4.18 3.20
N ARG A 216 -2.07 -3.24 3.29
CA ARG A 216 -1.49 -2.54 2.13
C ARG A 216 -0.66 -3.45 1.23
N GLU A 217 0.01 -4.44 1.82
CA GLU A 217 0.72 -5.48 1.07
C GLU A 217 -0.24 -6.24 0.15
N LEU A 218 -1.37 -6.71 0.69
CA LEU A 218 -2.38 -7.45 -0.10
C LEU A 218 -3.03 -6.57 -1.18
N GLU A 219 -3.38 -5.32 -0.86
CA GLU A 219 -3.87 -4.34 -1.85
C GLU A 219 -2.86 -4.16 -2.99
N THR A 220 -1.57 -4.05 -2.66
CA THR A 220 -0.51 -3.86 -3.65
C THR A 220 -0.30 -5.08 -4.51
N ASP A 221 -0.39 -6.29 -3.95
CA ASP A 221 -0.32 -7.53 -4.73
C ASP A 221 -1.45 -7.60 -5.76
N LEU A 222 -2.69 -7.21 -5.40
CA LEU A 222 -3.83 -7.16 -6.34
C LEU A 222 -3.63 -6.13 -7.45
N ILE A 223 -3.25 -4.90 -7.10
CA ILE A 223 -3.01 -3.82 -8.07
C ILE A 223 -1.84 -4.19 -9.00
N GLY A 224 -0.76 -4.74 -8.43
CA GLY A 224 0.41 -5.17 -9.17
C GLY A 224 0.08 -6.29 -10.14
N ASN A 225 -0.68 -7.30 -9.72
CA ASN A 225 -1.15 -8.36 -10.61
C ASN A 225 -2.01 -7.81 -11.76
N TYR A 226 -2.98 -6.94 -11.47
CA TYR A 226 -3.79 -6.28 -12.49
C TYR A 226 -2.92 -5.51 -13.49
N PHE A 227 -1.95 -4.73 -13.00
CA PHE A 227 -1.03 -3.98 -13.85
C PHE A 227 -0.15 -4.90 -14.70
N GLY A 228 0.28 -6.05 -14.16
CA GLY A 228 1.04 -7.07 -14.90
C GLY A 228 0.27 -7.59 -16.11
N GLU A 229 -1.03 -7.84 -15.95
CA GLU A 229 -1.92 -8.36 -16.99
C GLU A 229 -2.27 -7.29 -18.04
N TYR A 230 -2.69 -6.10 -17.59
CA TYR A 230 -3.25 -5.08 -18.48
C TYR A 230 -2.29 -3.95 -18.86
N ARG A 231 -1.09 -3.91 -18.26
CA ARG A 231 -0.09 -2.84 -18.43
C ARG A 231 -0.62 -1.43 -18.15
N LYS A 232 -1.66 -1.34 -17.33
CA LYS A 232 -2.28 -0.11 -16.83
C LYS A 232 -2.91 -0.36 -15.47
N SER A 233 -3.07 0.70 -14.68
CA SER A 233 -3.90 0.65 -13.47
C SER A 233 -5.38 0.85 -13.82
N PRO A 234 -6.32 0.41 -12.96
CA PRO A 234 -7.71 0.78 -13.08
C PRO A 234 -7.88 2.32 -13.18
N ALA A 235 -8.79 2.79 -14.03
CA ALA A 235 -8.88 4.22 -14.37
C ALA A 235 -9.14 5.13 -13.16
N GLY A 236 -9.86 4.62 -12.15
CA GLY A 236 -10.16 5.32 -10.90
C GLY A 236 -9.16 5.11 -9.77
N GLN A 237 -8.12 4.29 -9.95
CA GLN A 237 -7.30 3.74 -8.88
C GLN A 237 -6.64 4.79 -7.97
N TYR A 238 -6.16 5.90 -8.56
CA TYR A 238 -5.36 6.91 -7.85
C TYR A 238 -5.96 8.32 -7.89
N ASN A 239 -7.22 8.47 -8.31
CA ASN A 239 -7.84 9.79 -8.49
C ASN A 239 -8.13 10.52 -7.16
N ASN A 240 -8.04 9.83 -6.02
CA ASN A 240 -8.33 10.34 -4.68
C ASN A 240 -7.12 10.27 -3.71
N ARG A 241 -5.88 10.18 -4.22
CA ARG A 241 -4.67 10.11 -3.39
C ARG A 241 -3.90 11.44 -3.33
#